data_AF-A0A2J7PSR0-F1
#
_entry.id   AF-A0A2J7PSR0-F1
#
_cell.length_a   1.000
_cell.length_b   1.000
_cell.length_c   1.000
_cell.angle_alpha   90.00
_cell.angle_beta   90.00
_cell.angle_gamma   90.00
#
_symmetry.space_group_name_H-M   'P 1'
#
loop_
_entity.id
_entity.type
_entity.pdbx_description
1 polymer ?
#
loop_
_entity_poly.entity_id
_entity_poly.type
_entity_poly.pdbx_seq_one_letter_code
_entity_poly.pdbx_strand_id
1 'polypeptide(L)'
;KMDMRFDTRKIRSRYRAESLRAVSVHMERFNLKKLNEVEGKEQYHVEISNRFAALESLETDVDINKTWETIGENIKMSAKESLGYYEPKKHKPWFDEGCSKLLDQRKQAKLQWLQDPSELIGDNLNNIRRETSRHFRNLKRGYQPSSNLVKDENSDLLADSHSILNRWRNYFSQLLNVNRLMKRISVALRKADLMLSAPVYLGRASLREPL
;
A
#
# COMPACT_ATOMS: atom_id res chain seq x y z
N LYS A 1 -6.37 -50.21 -1.06
CA LYS A 1 -6.94 -49.00 -1.71
C LYS A 1 -6.63 -47.80 -0.82
N MET A 2 -5.71 -46.92 -1.21
CA MET A 2 -5.45 -45.67 -0.46
C MET A 2 -6.51 -44.63 -0.85
N ASP A 3 -7.30 -44.20 0.12
CA ASP A 3 -8.31 -43.14 -0.05
C ASP A 3 -7.58 -41.78 -0.11
N MET A 4 -7.31 -41.29 -1.33
CA MET A 4 -6.83 -39.92 -1.57
C MET A 4 -7.98 -38.94 -1.35
N ARG A 5 -8.33 -38.69 -0.09
CA ARG A 5 -9.16 -37.54 0.27
C ARG A 5 -8.36 -36.26 0.07
N PHE A 6 -8.40 -35.75 -1.15
CA PHE A 6 -7.94 -34.40 -1.43
C PHE A 6 -8.81 -33.43 -0.63
N ASP A 7 -8.22 -32.78 0.36
CA ASP A 7 -8.88 -31.72 1.11
C ASP A 7 -9.21 -30.56 0.14
N THR A 8 -10.46 -30.54 -0.31
CA THR A 8 -10.98 -29.60 -1.30
C THR A 8 -10.84 -28.15 -0.83
N ARG A 9 -10.81 -27.92 0.50
CA ARG A 9 -10.52 -26.62 1.12
C ARG A 9 -9.08 -26.18 0.86
N LYS A 10 -8.14 -27.12 0.98
CA LYS A 10 -6.70 -26.88 0.75
C LYS A 10 -6.40 -26.63 -0.73
N ILE A 11 -7.05 -27.35 -1.63
CA ILE A 11 -6.95 -27.12 -3.09
C ILE A 11 -7.52 -25.75 -3.44
N ARG A 12 -8.72 -25.42 -2.97
CA ARG A 12 -9.38 -24.13 -3.22
C ARG A 12 -8.57 -22.95 -2.66
N SER A 13 -7.92 -23.13 -1.51
CA SER A 13 -6.99 -22.14 -0.95
C SER A 13 -5.76 -21.92 -1.82
N ARG A 14 -5.17 -22.98 -2.39
CA ARG A 14 -4.02 -22.88 -3.29
C ARG A 14 -4.40 -22.17 -4.59
N TYR A 15 -5.49 -22.59 -5.21
CA TYR A 15 -6.01 -21.97 -6.43
C TYR A 15 -6.32 -20.47 -6.21
N ARG A 16 -6.94 -20.10 -5.07
CA ARG A 16 -7.14 -18.68 -4.73
C ARG A 16 -5.83 -17.93 -4.54
N ALA A 17 -4.85 -18.50 -3.85
CA ALA A 17 -3.55 -17.85 -3.67
C ALA A 17 -2.81 -17.67 -5.00
N GLU A 18 -2.93 -18.63 -5.91
CA GLU A 18 -2.32 -18.62 -7.24
C GLU A 18 -3.02 -17.66 -8.20
N SER A 19 -4.35 -17.63 -8.18
CA SER A 19 -5.17 -16.66 -8.91
C SER A 19 -4.94 -15.22 -8.40
N LEU A 20 -4.85 -15.01 -7.08
CA LEU A 20 -4.50 -13.70 -6.51
C LEU A 20 -3.06 -13.29 -6.84
N ARG A 21 -2.12 -14.25 -6.94
CA ARG A 21 -0.75 -13.98 -7.40
C ARG A 21 -0.69 -13.64 -8.89
N ALA A 22 -1.51 -14.29 -9.71
CA ALA A 22 -1.60 -14.03 -11.15
C ALA A 22 -2.28 -12.69 -11.47
N VAL A 23 -3.27 -12.28 -10.66
CA VAL A 23 -3.95 -10.97 -10.76
C VAL A 23 -3.13 -9.86 -10.10
N SER A 24 -2.29 -10.19 -9.13
CA SER A 24 -1.29 -9.28 -8.56
C SER A 24 -0.17 -9.04 -9.59
N VAL A 25 -0.49 -8.30 -10.64
CA VAL A 25 0.48 -7.57 -11.45
C VAL A 25 1.46 -6.92 -10.47
N HIS A 26 2.75 -7.11 -10.71
CA HIS A 26 3.82 -6.59 -9.87
C HIS A 26 3.74 -5.06 -9.82
N MET A 27 2.92 -4.52 -8.92
CA MET A 27 2.79 -3.09 -8.72
C MET A 27 3.90 -2.69 -7.77
N GLU A 28 4.94 -2.07 -8.33
CA GLU A 28 6.03 -1.48 -7.57
C GLU A 28 5.43 -0.49 -6.57
N ARG A 29 5.70 -0.71 -5.27
CA ARG A 29 5.20 0.16 -4.20
C ARG A 29 6.30 1.13 -3.82
N PHE A 30 6.01 2.41 -3.67
CA PHE A 30 6.98 3.39 -3.19
C PHE A 30 7.15 3.35 -1.68
N ASN A 31 8.32 3.73 -1.18
CA ASN A 31 8.60 3.78 0.26
C ASN A 31 7.99 5.02 0.92
N LEU A 32 6.68 4.96 1.21
CA LEU A 32 5.94 6.08 1.82
C LEU A 32 6.41 6.45 3.23
N LYS A 33 7.25 5.64 3.89
CA LYS A 33 7.78 6.00 5.21
C LYS A 33 8.70 7.21 5.16
N LYS A 34 9.42 7.39 4.06
CA LYS A 34 10.28 8.57 3.85
C LYS A 34 9.50 9.88 3.82
N LEU A 35 8.20 9.86 3.50
CA LEU A 35 7.35 11.06 3.59
C LEU A 35 7.01 11.46 5.03
N ASN A 36 7.27 10.59 6.01
CA ASN A 36 7.17 10.95 7.42
C ASN A 36 8.45 11.63 7.93
N GLU A 37 9.55 11.49 7.20
CA GLU A 37 10.82 12.17 7.47
C GLU A 37 10.81 13.54 6.78
N VAL A 38 11.32 14.57 7.45
CA VAL A 38 11.32 15.95 6.92
C VAL A 38 12.10 16.02 5.61
N GLU A 39 13.28 15.41 5.58
CA GLU A 39 14.15 15.35 4.41
C GLU A 39 13.48 14.64 3.22
N GLY A 40 12.86 13.49 3.42
CA GLY A 40 12.21 12.75 2.34
C GLY A 40 11.00 13.48 1.75
N LYS A 41 10.30 14.29 2.57
CA LYS A 41 9.23 15.19 2.11
C LYS A 41 9.77 16.33 1.25
N GLU A 42 10.83 16.98 1.70
CA GLU A 42 11.46 18.09 0.99
C GLU A 42 12.06 17.64 -0.34
N GLN A 43 12.76 16.50 -0.35
CA GLN A 43 13.31 15.91 -1.58
C GLN A 43 12.21 15.62 -2.61
N TYR A 44 11.11 14.98 -2.20
CA TYR A 44 10.00 14.72 -3.11
C TYR A 44 9.35 16.02 -3.62
N HIS A 45 9.18 17.01 -2.75
CA HIS A 45 8.61 18.31 -3.11
C HIS A 45 9.48 19.05 -4.12
N VAL A 46 10.79 19.13 -3.90
CA VAL A 46 11.72 19.79 -4.82
C VAL A 46 11.72 19.07 -6.17
N GLU A 47 11.81 17.74 -6.16
CA GLU A 47 11.86 16.93 -7.38
C GLU A 47 10.59 17.09 -8.23
N ILE A 48 9.41 17.00 -7.61
CA ILE A 48 8.14 17.14 -8.33
C ILE A 48 7.96 18.57 -8.86
N SER A 49 8.32 19.59 -8.08
CA SER A 49 8.24 21.00 -8.51
C SER A 49 9.18 21.29 -9.69
N ASN A 50 10.40 20.79 -9.67
CA ASN A 50 11.38 21.00 -10.74
C ASN A 50 10.88 20.40 -12.07
N ARG A 51 10.31 19.19 -12.02
CA ARG A 51 9.77 18.52 -13.21
C ARG A 51 8.55 19.23 -13.79
N PHE A 52 7.64 19.70 -12.96
CA PHE A 52 6.49 20.46 -13.45
C PHE A 52 6.88 21.83 -13.99
N ALA A 53 7.84 22.52 -13.36
CA ALA A 53 8.37 23.77 -13.89
C ALA A 53 9.00 23.60 -15.28
N ALA A 54 9.69 22.47 -15.53
CA ALA A 54 10.21 22.15 -16.85
C ALA A 54 9.11 21.90 -17.90
N LEU A 55 7.96 21.38 -17.50
CA LEU A 55 6.81 21.11 -18.39
C LEU A 55 6.01 22.36 -18.73
N GLU A 56 5.88 23.32 -17.81
CA GLU A 56 5.20 24.61 -18.07
C GLU A 56 5.87 25.42 -19.20
N SER A 57 7.15 25.14 -19.49
CA SER A 57 7.88 25.77 -20.59
C SER A 57 7.54 25.20 -21.99
N LEU A 58 6.79 24.09 -22.06
CA LEU A 58 6.44 23.41 -23.32
C LEU A 58 4.98 23.68 -23.69
N GLU A 59 4.75 24.77 -24.40
CA GLU A 59 3.44 25.13 -24.96
C GLU A 59 3.11 24.23 -26.16
N THR A 60 2.19 23.27 -26.01
CA THR A 60 1.53 22.62 -27.15
C THR A 60 0.11 22.16 -26.83
N ASP A 61 -0.72 22.16 -27.89
CA ASP A 61 -2.07 21.61 -27.97
C ASP A 61 -2.03 20.08 -27.81
N VAL A 62 -1.88 19.61 -26.56
CA VAL A 62 -1.71 18.19 -26.23
C VAL A 62 -3.04 17.59 -25.82
N ASP A 63 -3.37 16.45 -26.43
CA ASP A 63 -4.49 15.57 -26.05
C ASP A 63 -4.57 15.38 -24.52
N ILE A 64 -5.77 15.56 -23.97
CA ILE A 64 -6.05 15.47 -22.53
C ILE A 64 -5.57 14.13 -21.98
N ASN A 65 -5.74 13.02 -22.71
CA ASN A 65 -5.29 11.72 -22.22
C ASN A 65 -3.75 11.66 -22.10
N LYS A 66 -3.04 12.21 -23.09
CA LYS A 66 -1.58 12.28 -23.11
C LYS A 66 -1.03 13.20 -22.01
N THR A 67 -1.72 14.31 -21.70
CA THR A 67 -1.32 15.17 -20.56
C THR A 67 -1.47 14.42 -19.23
N TRP A 68 -2.55 13.67 -19.03
CA TRP A 68 -2.75 12.87 -17.83
C TRP A 68 -1.71 11.75 -17.68
N GLU A 69 -1.34 11.09 -18.78
CA GLU A 69 -0.25 10.11 -18.78
C GLU A 69 1.07 10.76 -18.38
N THR A 70 1.40 11.90 -18.97
CA THR A 70 2.62 12.66 -18.66
C THR A 70 2.66 13.09 -17.20
N ILE A 71 1.56 13.62 -16.65
CA ILE A 71 1.44 13.98 -15.24
C ILE A 71 1.67 12.74 -14.36
N GLY A 72 1.01 11.63 -14.69
CA GLY A 72 1.15 10.37 -13.94
C GLY A 72 2.58 9.83 -13.96
N GLU A 73 3.26 9.89 -15.09
CA GLU A 73 4.66 9.49 -15.24
C GLU A 73 5.61 10.36 -14.43
N ASN A 74 5.42 11.69 -14.47
CA ASN A 74 6.24 12.61 -13.68
C ASN A 74 6.08 12.39 -12.18
N ILE A 75 4.85 12.16 -11.71
CA ILE A 75 4.59 11.80 -10.31
C ILE A 75 5.31 10.49 -9.95
N LYS A 76 5.21 9.46 -10.79
CA LYS A 76 5.85 8.15 -10.57
C LYS A 76 7.37 8.26 -10.54
N MET A 77 7.96 8.97 -11.49
CA MET A 77 9.40 9.14 -11.57
C MET A 77 9.95 9.98 -10.41
N SER A 78 9.28 11.08 -10.04
CA SER A 78 9.67 11.89 -8.87
C SER A 78 9.62 11.06 -7.58
N ALA A 79 8.57 10.24 -7.43
CA ALA A 79 8.44 9.35 -6.28
C ALA A 79 9.51 8.26 -6.29
N LYS A 80 9.89 7.75 -7.47
CA LYS A 80 10.96 6.77 -7.62
C LYS A 80 12.31 7.34 -7.20
N GLU A 81 12.65 8.55 -7.63
CA GLU A 81 13.97 9.14 -7.40
C GLU A 81 14.16 9.64 -5.96
N SER A 82 13.13 10.24 -5.37
CA SER A 82 13.19 10.70 -3.98
C SER A 82 12.90 9.58 -2.96
N LEU A 83 11.77 8.88 -3.12
CA LEU A 83 11.30 7.91 -2.13
C LEU A 83 11.92 6.53 -2.35
N GLY A 84 12.16 6.15 -3.61
CA GLY A 84 12.55 4.79 -3.96
C GLY A 84 11.44 3.79 -3.69
N TYR A 85 11.76 2.51 -3.88
CA TYR A 85 10.80 1.42 -3.72
C TYR A 85 10.71 0.92 -2.28
N TYR A 86 9.52 0.48 -1.91
CA TYR A 86 9.25 -0.21 -0.66
C TYR A 86 9.81 -1.62 -0.74
N GLU A 87 10.77 -1.91 0.13
CA GLU A 87 11.22 -3.28 0.36
C GLU A 87 10.17 -4.04 1.17
N PRO A 88 9.57 -5.10 0.61
CA PRO A 88 8.65 -5.94 1.37
C PRO A 88 9.37 -6.49 2.59
N LYS A 89 8.83 -6.22 3.78
CA LYS A 89 9.29 -6.89 5.01
C LYS A 89 9.29 -8.40 4.75
N LYS A 90 10.44 -9.05 4.99
CA LYS A 90 10.55 -10.51 4.93
C LYS A 90 9.45 -11.09 5.82
N HIS A 91 8.51 -11.77 5.18
CA HIS A 91 7.34 -12.31 5.87
C HIS A 91 7.82 -13.40 6.82
N LYS A 92 7.76 -13.10 8.13
CA LYS A 92 8.27 -13.88 9.27
C LYS A 92 9.79 -13.73 9.45
N PRO A 93 10.25 -12.85 10.35
CA PRO A 93 11.67 -12.69 10.69
C PRO A 93 12.37 -13.98 11.12
N TRP A 94 11.62 -14.92 11.72
CA TRP A 94 12.12 -16.23 12.12
C TRP A 94 12.27 -17.22 10.98
N PHE A 95 11.74 -16.93 9.79
CA PHE A 95 11.81 -17.81 8.62
C PHE A 95 13.00 -17.40 7.75
N ASP A 96 14.12 -18.07 7.96
CA ASP A 96 15.40 -17.80 7.31
C ASP A 96 15.70 -18.76 6.15
N GLU A 97 16.88 -18.63 5.54
CA GLU A 97 17.30 -19.52 4.46
C GLU A 97 17.46 -20.98 4.92
N GLY A 98 17.81 -21.19 6.19
CA GLY A 98 17.85 -22.52 6.82
C GLY A 98 16.48 -23.20 6.82
N CYS A 99 15.41 -22.45 7.09
CA CYS A 99 14.03 -22.94 6.99
C CYS A 99 13.68 -23.46 5.59
N SER A 100 14.10 -22.75 4.54
CA SER A 100 13.89 -23.16 3.15
C SER A 100 14.64 -24.46 2.84
N LYS A 101 15.92 -24.55 3.21
CA LYS A 101 16.75 -25.76 3.01
C LYS A 101 16.13 -27.00 3.67
N LEU A 102 15.62 -26.87 4.90
CA LEU A 102 14.96 -27.97 5.61
C LEU A 102 13.65 -28.42 4.92
N LEU A 103 12.90 -27.50 4.32
CA LEU A 103 11.69 -27.84 3.54
C LEU A 103 12.05 -28.55 2.25
N ASP A 104 13.12 -28.12 1.57
CA ASP A 104 13.60 -28.76 0.35
C ASP A 104 14.11 -30.16 0.62
N GLN A 105 14.88 -30.36 1.69
CA GLN A 105 15.32 -31.69 2.16
C GLN A 105 14.12 -32.59 2.45
N ARG A 106 13.10 -32.09 3.17
CA ARG A 106 11.87 -32.83 3.43
C ARG A 106 11.12 -33.20 2.15
N LYS A 107 11.12 -32.31 1.15
CA LYS A 107 10.51 -32.56 -0.17
C LYS A 107 11.29 -33.64 -0.92
N GLN A 108 12.62 -33.56 -0.95
CA GLN A 108 13.50 -34.55 -1.59
C GLN A 108 13.35 -35.94 -0.95
N ALA A 109 13.39 -36.03 0.38
CA ALA A 109 13.19 -37.29 1.09
C ALA A 109 11.81 -37.90 0.81
N LYS A 110 10.77 -37.06 0.62
CA LYS A 110 9.44 -37.54 0.24
C LYS A 110 9.43 -38.07 -1.20
N LEU A 111 10.16 -37.46 -2.12
CA LEU A 111 10.30 -37.96 -3.49
C LEU A 111 11.04 -39.30 -3.53
N GLN A 112 12.13 -39.44 -2.75
CA GLN A 112 12.85 -40.71 -2.61
C GLN A 112 11.95 -41.82 -2.08
N TRP A 113 11.17 -41.55 -1.03
CA TRP A 113 10.22 -42.54 -0.49
C TRP A 113 9.11 -42.91 -1.47
N LEU A 114 8.71 -42.00 -2.38
CA LEU A 114 7.72 -42.31 -3.42
C LEU A 114 8.31 -43.20 -4.53
N GLN A 115 9.61 -43.12 -4.77
CA GLN A 115 10.32 -43.98 -5.72
C GLN A 115 10.57 -45.37 -5.12
N ASP A 116 11.05 -45.43 -3.88
CA ASP A 116 11.28 -46.66 -3.14
C ASP A 116 10.73 -46.55 -1.69
N PRO A 117 9.59 -47.17 -1.38
CA PRO A 117 8.98 -47.16 -0.06
C PRO A 117 9.65 -48.13 0.95
N SER A 118 10.96 -48.30 0.92
CA SER A 118 11.69 -49.16 1.86
C SER A 118 11.71 -48.60 3.28
N GLU A 119 11.88 -49.48 4.27
CA GLU A 119 11.86 -49.12 5.71
C GLU A 119 12.96 -48.11 6.05
N LEU A 120 14.17 -48.30 5.54
CA LEU A 120 15.30 -47.39 5.70
C LEU A 120 15.00 -45.97 5.19
N ILE A 121 14.38 -45.86 4.01
CA ILE A 121 14.00 -44.55 3.43
C ILE A 121 12.83 -43.94 4.21
N GLY A 122 11.90 -44.78 4.69
CA GLY A 122 10.80 -44.39 5.56
C GLY A 122 11.29 -43.78 6.88
N ASP A 123 12.27 -44.41 7.51
CA ASP A 123 12.89 -43.94 8.76
C ASP A 123 13.66 -42.63 8.56
N ASN A 124 14.42 -42.51 7.47
CA ASN A 124 15.09 -41.27 7.11
C ASN A 124 14.08 -40.12 6.89
N LEU A 125 13.01 -40.36 6.14
CA LEU A 125 11.94 -39.39 5.93
C LEU A 125 11.28 -38.97 7.25
N ASN A 126 11.05 -39.92 8.15
CA ASN A 126 10.48 -39.66 9.47
C ASN A 126 11.44 -38.85 10.34
N ASN A 127 12.74 -39.13 10.29
CA ASN A 127 13.74 -38.36 11.02
C ASN A 127 13.78 -36.90 10.52
N ILE A 128 13.91 -36.69 9.21
CA ILE A 128 13.90 -35.35 8.60
C ILE A 128 12.61 -34.60 8.99
N ARG A 129 11.44 -35.25 8.94
CA ARG A 129 10.18 -34.65 9.38
C ARG A 129 10.21 -34.20 10.84
N ARG A 130 10.75 -35.03 11.74
CA ARG A 130 10.86 -34.72 13.18
C ARG A 130 11.82 -33.56 13.41
N GLU A 131 12.98 -33.56 12.78
CA GLU A 131 13.99 -32.51 12.90
C GLU A 131 13.51 -31.18 12.36
N THR A 132 12.97 -31.14 11.13
CA THR A 132 12.35 -29.93 10.56
C THR A 132 11.26 -29.38 11.48
N SER A 133 10.41 -30.25 12.05
CA SER A 133 9.34 -29.82 12.96
C SER A 133 9.87 -29.33 14.31
N ARG A 134 10.98 -29.89 14.81
CA ARG A 134 11.66 -29.42 16.03
C ARG A 134 12.26 -28.03 15.79
N HIS A 135 12.94 -27.84 14.66
CA HIS A 135 13.52 -26.57 14.27
C HIS A 135 12.47 -25.46 14.18
N PHE A 136 11.36 -25.70 13.48
CA PHE A 136 10.28 -24.71 13.38
C PHE A 136 9.60 -24.40 14.72
N ARG A 137 9.47 -25.38 15.62
CA ARG A 137 8.93 -25.13 16.97
C ARG A 137 9.87 -24.24 17.77
N ASN A 138 11.18 -24.45 17.68
CA ASN A 138 12.17 -23.64 18.38
C ASN A 138 12.20 -22.20 17.85
N LEU A 139 12.20 -22.01 16.53
CA LEU A 139 12.15 -20.67 15.92
C LEU A 139 10.88 -19.89 16.31
N LYS A 140 9.74 -20.56 16.40
CA LYS A 140 8.48 -19.93 16.80
C LYS A 140 8.42 -19.58 18.28
N ARG A 141 9.13 -20.30 19.16
CA ARG A 141 9.14 -20.03 20.61
C ARG A 141 9.81 -18.70 20.96
N GLY A 142 10.80 -18.27 20.19
CA GLY A 142 11.45 -16.97 20.34
C GLY A 142 10.73 -15.81 19.65
N TYR A 143 9.68 -16.09 18.87
CA TYR A 143 8.97 -15.06 18.10
C TYR A 143 7.83 -14.44 18.90
N GLN A 144 8.00 -13.17 19.30
CA GLN A 144 6.90 -12.32 19.73
C GLN A 144 6.24 -11.66 18.50
N PRO A 145 4.93 -11.86 18.28
CA PRO A 145 4.19 -11.09 17.28
C PRO A 145 4.29 -9.59 17.57
N SER A 146 4.43 -8.77 16.53
CA SER A 146 4.37 -7.31 16.69
C SER A 146 3.07 -6.92 17.39
N SER A 147 3.19 -6.20 18.50
CA SER A 147 2.05 -5.66 19.23
C SER A 147 1.38 -4.56 18.41
N ASN A 148 0.04 -4.51 18.39
CA ASN A 148 -0.75 -3.48 17.71
C ASN A 148 -0.75 -2.14 18.47
N LEU A 149 0.42 -1.71 18.94
CA LEU A 149 0.56 -0.48 19.73
C LEU A 149 0.56 0.72 18.78
N VAL A 150 -0.27 1.71 19.09
CA VAL A 150 -0.35 2.97 18.35
C VAL A 150 0.08 4.08 19.29
N LYS A 151 0.90 5.02 18.82
CA LYS A 151 1.27 6.20 19.62
C LYS A 151 0.16 7.25 19.60
N ASP A 152 -0.12 7.85 20.74
CA ASP A 152 -1.03 8.99 20.84
C ASP A 152 -0.31 10.32 20.50
N GLU A 153 -0.98 11.44 20.78
CA GLU A 153 -0.46 12.80 20.56
C GLU A 153 0.59 13.21 21.60
N ASN A 154 0.59 12.56 22.76
CA ASN A 154 1.52 12.79 23.87
C ASN A 154 2.72 11.81 23.82
N SER A 155 2.83 11.02 22.73
CA SER A 155 3.82 9.96 22.52
C SER A 155 3.64 8.71 23.39
N ASP A 156 2.51 8.55 24.07
CA ASP A 156 2.17 7.38 24.86
C ASP A 156 1.67 6.22 23.98
N LEU A 157 1.92 4.98 24.43
CA LEU A 157 1.57 3.78 23.69
C LEU A 157 0.15 3.30 24.04
N LEU A 158 -0.74 3.32 23.06
CA LEU A 158 -2.10 2.79 23.14
C LEU A 158 -2.13 1.32 22.74
N ALA A 159 -2.56 0.46 23.65
CA ALA A 159 -2.78 -0.97 23.42
C ALA A 159 -4.28 -1.33 23.34
N ASP A 160 -5.15 -0.49 23.90
CA ASP A 160 -6.58 -0.76 24.00
C ASP A 160 -7.31 -0.49 22.67
N SER A 161 -8.24 -1.38 22.32
CA SER A 161 -8.95 -1.31 21.03
C SER A 161 -9.79 -0.04 20.89
N HIS A 162 -10.45 0.42 21.97
CA HIS A 162 -11.28 1.62 21.93
C HIS A 162 -10.42 2.88 21.76
N SER A 163 -9.30 2.95 22.49
CA SER A 163 -8.35 4.05 22.37
C SER A 163 -7.74 4.16 20.97
N ILE A 164 -7.40 3.03 20.34
CA ILE A 164 -6.89 2.97 18.96
C ILE A 164 -7.95 3.45 17.97
N LEU A 165 -9.20 3.00 18.10
CA LEU A 165 -10.30 3.43 17.21
C LEU A 165 -10.59 4.93 17.34
N ASN A 166 -10.57 5.47 18.55
CA ASN A 166 -10.73 6.90 18.78
C ASN A 166 -9.56 7.71 18.22
N ARG A 167 -8.32 7.19 18.33
CA ARG A 167 -7.14 7.81 17.69
C ARG A 167 -7.32 7.92 16.18
N TRP A 168 -7.75 6.85 15.53
CA TRP A 168 -8.06 6.85 14.10
C TRP A 168 -9.20 7.82 13.75
N ARG A 169 -10.29 7.81 14.52
CA ARG A 169 -11.42 8.73 14.33
C ARG A 169 -10.97 10.19 14.37
N ASN A 170 -10.13 10.56 15.33
CA ASN A 170 -9.66 11.92 15.50
C ASN A 170 -8.72 12.33 14.35
N TYR A 171 -7.77 11.46 13.99
CA TYR A 171 -6.85 11.69 12.86
C TYR A 171 -7.60 11.92 11.54
N PHE A 172 -8.56 11.03 11.20
CA PHE A 172 -9.36 11.19 10.00
C PHE A 172 -10.27 12.42 10.04
N SER A 173 -10.80 12.76 11.21
CA SER A 173 -11.61 13.96 11.39
C SER A 173 -10.79 15.23 11.09
N GLN A 174 -9.55 15.29 11.58
CA GLN A 174 -8.64 16.40 11.27
C GLN A 174 -8.33 16.45 9.77
N LEU A 175 -7.91 15.33 9.17
CA LEU A 175 -7.50 15.26 7.76
C LEU A 175 -8.65 15.63 6.79
N LEU A 176 -9.84 15.09 7.01
CA LEU A 176 -10.97 15.24 6.08
C LEU A 176 -11.72 16.57 6.28
N ASN A 177 -11.64 17.19 7.46
CA ASN A 177 -12.25 18.50 7.68
C ASN A 177 -11.51 19.64 6.96
N VAL A 178 -10.20 19.50 6.68
CA VAL A 178 -9.48 20.42 5.78
C VAL A 178 -10.09 20.43 4.37
N ASN A 179 -10.57 19.26 3.92
CA ASN A 179 -11.20 19.09 2.60
C ASN A 179 -12.62 19.67 2.53
N ARG A 180 -13.35 19.71 3.67
CA ARG A 180 -14.64 20.43 3.75
C ARG A 180 -14.45 21.95 3.69
N LEU A 181 -13.42 22.48 4.34
CA LEU A 181 -13.08 23.90 4.22
C LEU A 181 -12.65 24.25 2.80
N MET A 182 -11.79 23.45 2.16
CA MET A 182 -11.44 23.64 0.74
C MET A 182 -12.66 23.53 -0.18
N LYS A 183 -13.56 22.56 0.02
CA LYS A 183 -14.81 22.47 -0.76
C LYS A 183 -15.70 23.69 -0.56
N ARG A 184 -15.84 24.21 0.68
CA ARG A 184 -16.63 25.42 0.97
C ARG A 184 -15.99 26.67 0.38
N ILE A 185 -14.65 26.78 0.43
CA ILE A 185 -13.89 27.88 -0.17
C ILE A 185 -14.00 27.83 -1.70
N SER A 186 -13.84 26.67 -2.34
CA SER A 186 -14.03 26.53 -3.80
C SER A 186 -15.46 26.83 -4.25
N VAL A 187 -16.48 26.52 -3.43
CA VAL A 187 -17.87 26.90 -3.71
C VAL A 187 -18.08 28.40 -3.50
N ALA A 188 -17.50 28.99 -2.45
CA ALA A 188 -17.58 30.42 -2.21
C ALA A 188 -16.87 31.24 -3.30
N LEU A 189 -15.70 30.80 -3.76
CA LEU A 189 -14.94 31.41 -4.85
C LEU A 189 -15.70 31.33 -6.19
N ARG A 190 -16.27 30.16 -6.53
CA ARG A 190 -17.15 30.03 -7.71
C ARG A 190 -18.39 30.91 -7.65
N LYS A 191 -18.98 31.05 -6.46
CA LYS A 191 -20.14 31.92 -6.26
C LYS A 191 -19.78 33.41 -6.36
N ALA A 192 -18.61 33.80 -5.87
CA ALA A 192 -18.11 35.18 -6.01
C ALA A 192 -17.78 35.52 -7.46
N ASP A 193 -17.20 34.59 -8.22
CA ASP A 193 -16.88 34.75 -9.64
C ASP A 193 -18.15 34.93 -10.49
N LEU A 194 -19.21 34.15 -10.22
CA LEU A 194 -20.54 34.32 -10.82
C LEU A 194 -21.20 35.68 -10.51
N MET A 195 -20.91 36.25 -9.33
CA MET A 195 -21.43 37.58 -8.96
C MET A 195 -20.65 38.72 -9.61
N LEU A 196 -19.37 38.51 -9.94
CA LEU A 196 -18.50 39.46 -10.63
C LEU A 196 -18.66 39.39 -12.16
N SER A 197 -19.12 38.26 -12.71
CA SER A 197 -19.39 38.09 -14.15
C SER A 197 -20.81 38.45 -14.59
N ALA A 198 -21.68 38.92 -13.67
CA ALA A 198 -23.03 39.33 -14.02
C ALA A 198 -22.99 40.68 -14.78
N PRO A 199 -23.44 40.75 -16.05
CA PRO A 199 -23.42 41.99 -16.80
C PRO A 199 -24.33 43.02 -16.13
N VAL A 200 -23.80 44.22 -15.90
CA VAL A 200 -24.56 45.40 -15.51
C VAL A 200 -25.58 45.67 -16.61
N TYR A 201 -26.82 45.21 -16.44
CA TYR A 201 -27.93 45.69 -17.26
C TYR A 201 -28.20 47.14 -16.86
N LEU A 202 -27.52 48.07 -17.53
CA LEU A 202 -27.94 49.46 -17.62
C LEU A 202 -29.27 49.49 -18.37
N GLY A 203 -30.37 49.28 -17.64
CA GLY A 203 -31.70 49.67 -18.07
C GLY A 203 -31.71 51.18 -18.21
N ARG A 204 -31.76 51.68 -19.44
CA ARG A 204 -32.13 53.07 -19.75
C ARG A 204 -33.50 53.35 -19.14
N ALA A 205 -33.53 53.93 -17.95
CA ALA A 205 -34.73 54.59 -17.44
C ALA A 205 -34.91 55.88 -18.25
N SER A 206 -35.92 55.89 -19.11
CA SER A 206 -36.40 57.09 -19.79
C SER A 206 -36.71 58.17 -18.76
N LEU A 207 -36.06 59.33 -18.90
CA LEU A 207 -36.39 60.55 -18.17
C LEU A 207 -37.86 60.90 -18.44
N ARG A 208 -38.65 60.99 -17.38
CA ARG A 208 -39.90 61.75 -17.36
C ARG A 208 -39.76 62.74 -16.21
N GLU A 209 -39.47 63.99 -16.55
CA GLU A 209 -39.63 65.12 -15.62
C GLU A 209 -41.07 65.64 -15.66
N PRO A 210 -41.55 66.24 -14.55
CA PRO A 210 -42.95 66.59 -14.38
C PRO A 210 -43.24 68.06 -14.75
N LEU A 211 -44.39 68.29 -15.37
CA LEU A 211 -45.33 69.38 -15.07
C LEU A 211 -46.75 68.88 -15.37
#